data_AF-A0A1V4QZQ9-F1
#
_entry.id   AF-A0A1V4QZQ9-F1
#
_cell.length_a   1.000
_cell.length_b   1.000
_cell.length_c   1.000
_cell.angle_alpha   90.00
_cell.angle_beta   90.00
_cell.angle_gamma   90.00
#
_symmetry.space_group_name_H-M   'P 1'
#
loop_
_entity.id
_entity.type
_entity.pdbx_description
1 polymer ?
#
loop_
_entity_poly.entity_id
_entity_poly.type
_entity_poly.pdbx_seq_one_letter_code
_entity_poly.pdbx_strand_id
1 'polypeptide(L)'
;MILLVLIAICSYSFRLDAEPLKLFNEPLFAHDSYSHFLSSAFIYCWQYETLKNAAQIEPGTSRIWAFSLTGFYGIMKEIFDDKVKKQHFSYKDIACNMAGSLMMFLIWK
;
A
#
# COMPACT_ATOMS: atom_id res chain seq x y z
N MET A 1 13.80 7.48 10.05
CA MET A 1 13.44 6.46 11.07
C MET A 1 12.14 5.74 10.71
N ILE A 2 11.02 6.45 10.46
CA ILE A 2 9.73 5.83 10.12
C ILE A 2 9.80 4.96 8.85
N LEU A 3 10.49 5.43 7.80
CA LEU A 3 10.67 4.65 6.56
C LEU A 3 11.40 3.31 6.81
N LEU A 4 12.43 3.29 7.66
CA LEU A 4 13.17 2.07 7.98
C LEU A 4 12.32 1.07 8.78
N VAL A 5 11.48 1.58 9.70
CA VAL A 5 10.51 0.76 10.43
C VAL A 5 9.49 0.15 9.47
N LEU A 6 8.96 0.94 8.52
CA LEU A 6 8.04 0.45 7.50
C LEU A 6 8.68 -0.60 6.58
N ILE A 7 9.94 -0.44 6.18
CA ILE A 7 10.70 -1.44 5.39
C ILE A 7 10.81 -2.75 6.17
N ALA A 8 11.22 -2.69 7.44
CA ALA A 8 11.38 -3.88 8.27
C ALA A 8 10.07 -4.66 8.45
N ILE A 9 8.97 -3.94 8.69
CA ILE A 9 7.64 -4.54 8.86
C ILE A 9 7.13 -5.12 7.53
N CYS A 10 7.23 -4.38 6.42
CA CYS A 10 6.80 -4.88 5.10
C CYS A 10 7.57 -6.12 4.66
N SER A 11 8.89 -6.14 4.91
CA SER A 11 9.75 -7.28 4.59
C SER A 11 9.41 -8.52 5.41
N TYR A 12 9.01 -8.33 6.67
CA TYR A 12 8.54 -9.41 7.53
C TYR A 12 7.17 -9.96 7.07
N SER A 13 6.20 -9.09 6.76
CA SER A 13 4.89 -9.49 6.26
C SER A 13 4.98 -10.22 4.91
N PHE A 14 5.78 -9.73 3.96
CA PHE A 14 5.94 -10.39 2.66
C PHE A 14 6.46 -11.83 2.78
N ARG A 15 7.28 -12.12 3.80
CA ARG A 15 7.77 -13.47 4.07
C ARG A 15 6.67 -14.42 4.56
N LEU A 16 5.65 -13.89 5.23
CA LEU A 16 4.52 -14.68 5.75
C LEU A 16 3.46 -14.95 4.66
N ASP A 17 3.34 -14.08 3.65
CA ASP A 17 2.40 -14.22 2.53
C ASP A 17 2.84 -15.21 1.42
N ALA A 18 4.01 -15.86 1.57
CA ALA A 18 4.52 -16.83 0.59
C ALA A 18 3.84 -18.22 0.64
N GLU A 19 2.90 -18.43 1.57
CA GLU A 19 2.11 -19.66 1.70
C GLU A 19 0.81 -19.57 0.89
N PRO A 20 0.37 -20.67 0.23
CA PRO A 20 -0.80 -20.63 -0.66
C PRO A 20 -2.12 -20.34 0.09
N LEU A 21 -2.75 -19.23 -0.28
CA LEU A 21 -4.05 -18.72 0.21
C LEU A 21 -5.14 -19.79 0.31
N LYS A 22 -5.62 -20.05 1.53
CA LYS A 22 -6.88 -20.78 1.77
C LYS A 22 -8.05 -19.81 1.65
N LEU A 23 -8.78 -19.92 0.55
CA LEU A 23 -10.01 -19.17 0.31
C LEU A 23 -11.13 -19.64 1.27
N PHE A 24 -11.62 -18.71 2.10
CA PHE A 24 -12.97 -18.56 2.71
C PHE A 24 -12.89 -18.18 4.20
N ASN A 25 -13.43 -16.99 4.52
CA ASN A 25 -13.60 -16.41 5.85
C ASN A 25 -12.35 -15.94 6.59
N GLU A 26 -11.48 -15.18 5.94
CA GLU A 26 -10.46 -14.45 6.70
C GLU A 26 -11.01 -13.13 7.27
N PRO A 27 -10.80 -12.86 8.58
CA PRO A 27 -11.29 -11.66 9.25
C PRO A 27 -10.84 -10.37 8.55
N LEU A 28 -11.49 -9.24 8.84
CA LEU A 28 -11.16 -7.94 8.23
C LEU A 28 -9.67 -7.55 8.41
N PHE A 29 -9.02 -8.11 9.45
CA PHE A 29 -7.60 -7.98 9.79
C PHE A 29 -6.79 -9.26 9.52
N ALA A 30 -7.14 -9.98 8.46
CA ALA A 30 -6.30 -11.03 7.93
C ALA A 30 -4.91 -10.50 7.60
N HIS A 31 -3.91 -11.39 7.63
CA HIS A 31 -2.52 -11.03 7.37
C HIS A 31 -2.34 -10.29 6.04
N ASP A 32 -3.06 -10.73 5.00
CA ASP A 32 -3.07 -10.13 3.66
C ASP A 32 -3.61 -8.68 3.66
N SER A 33 -4.74 -8.44 4.32
CA SER A 33 -5.31 -7.09 4.42
C SER A 33 -4.42 -6.13 5.22
N TYR A 34 -3.66 -6.65 6.19
CA TYR A 34 -2.64 -5.88 6.91
C TYR A 34 -1.42 -5.58 6.04
N SER A 35 -0.96 -6.53 5.21
CA SER A 35 0.14 -6.31 4.28
C SER A 35 -0.22 -5.28 3.20
N HIS A 36 -1.46 -5.27 2.73
CA HIS A 36 -2.02 -4.22 1.86
C HIS A 36 -2.00 -2.82 2.50
N PHE A 37 -2.43 -2.72 3.76
CA PHE A 37 -2.37 -1.47 4.51
C PHE A 37 -0.93 -0.96 4.68
N LEU A 38 -0.01 -1.83 5.10
CA LEU A 38 1.37 -1.45 5.35
C LEU A 38 2.14 -1.10 4.07
N SER A 39 1.97 -1.90 3.03
CA SER A 39 2.64 -1.69 1.74
C SER A 39 2.19 -0.37 1.11
N SER A 40 0.89 -0.05 1.15
CA SER A 40 0.39 1.23 0.68
C SER A 40 0.91 2.40 1.52
N ALA A 41 0.93 2.28 2.85
CA ALA A 41 1.53 3.31 3.72
C ALA A 41 3.02 3.53 3.42
N PHE A 42 3.77 2.45 3.18
CA PHE A 42 5.18 2.50 2.80
C PHE A 42 5.38 3.15 1.43
N ILE A 43 4.63 2.73 0.41
CA ILE A 43 4.72 3.28 -0.95
C ILE A 43 4.41 4.78 -0.93
N TYR A 44 3.36 5.19 -0.21
CA TYR A 44 3.07 6.61 -0.04
C TYR A 44 4.26 7.35 0.58
N CYS A 45 4.82 6.84 1.68
CA CYS A 45 5.95 7.48 2.36
C CYS A 45 7.14 7.65 1.42
N TRP A 46 7.48 6.57 0.70
CA TRP A 46 8.58 6.56 -0.24
C TRP A 46 8.36 7.57 -1.37
N GLN A 47 7.17 7.58 -1.98
CA GLN A 47 6.81 8.51 -3.04
C GLN A 47 6.86 9.95 -2.57
N TYR A 48 6.25 10.25 -1.41
CA TYR A 48 6.25 11.61 -0.86
C TYR A 48 7.67 12.12 -0.61
N GLU A 49 8.52 11.34 0.07
CA GLU A 49 9.90 11.75 0.36
C GLU A 49 10.74 11.87 -0.92
N THR A 50 10.50 11.02 -1.92
CA THR A 50 11.17 11.12 -3.23
C THR A 50 10.74 12.38 -3.99
N LEU A 51 9.44 12.64 -4.08
CA LEU A 51 8.89 13.81 -4.77
C LEU A 51 9.36 15.12 -4.12
N LYS A 52 9.34 15.16 -2.79
CA LYS A 52 9.78 16.32 -2.02
C LYS A 52 11.28 16.55 -2.07
N ASN A 53 12.09 15.52 -1.78
CA ASN A 53 13.52 15.72 -1.56
C ASN A 53 14.35 15.55 -2.84
N ALA A 54 14.01 14.57 -3.68
CA ALA A 54 14.77 14.29 -4.89
C ALA A 54 14.26 15.11 -6.08
N ALA A 55 12.95 15.18 -6.28
CA ALA A 55 12.34 15.96 -7.37
C ALA A 55 12.06 17.42 -7.00
N GLN A 56 12.30 17.82 -5.74
CA GLN A 56 12.10 19.19 -5.24
C GLN A 56 10.70 19.76 -5.49
N ILE A 57 9.68 18.89 -5.53
CA ILE A 57 8.28 19.28 -5.71
C ILE A 57 7.73 19.82 -4.39
N GLU A 58 6.94 20.89 -4.48
CA GLU A 58 6.29 21.50 -3.31
C GLU A 58 5.58 20.44 -2.45
N PRO A 59 5.73 20.47 -1.10
CA PRO A 59 5.16 19.45 -0.23
C PRO A 59 3.65 19.20 -0.42
N GLY A 60 2.87 20.25 -0.65
CA GLY A 60 1.43 20.13 -0.92
C GLY A 60 1.14 19.27 -2.15
N THR A 61 1.81 19.59 -3.26
CA THR A 61 1.72 18.87 -4.53
C THR A 61 2.27 17.45 -4.42
N SER A 62 3.40 17.27 -3.72
CA SER A 62 4.01 15.96 -3.47
C SER A 62 3.07 15.00 -2.73
N ARG A 63 2.27 15.49 -1.77
CA ARG A 63 1.26 14.65 -1.07
C ARG A 63 0.15 14.17 -1.99
N ILE A 64 -0.39 15.07 -2.81
CA ILE A 64 -1.46 14.73 -3.75
C ILE A 64 -0.96 13.69 -4.75
N TRP A 65 0.26 13.87 -5.28
CA TRP A 65 0.88 12.90 -6.17
C TRP A 65 1.14 11.56 -5.50
N ALA A 66 1.73 11.54 -4.31
CA ALA A 66 1.98 10.30 -3.57
C ALA A 66 0.67 9.53 -3.29
N PHE A 67 -0.40 10.25 -2.89
CA PHE A 67 -1.71 9.63 -2.67
C PHE A 67 -2.29 9.04 -3.97
N SER A 68 -2.27 9.85 -5.04
CA SER A 68 -2.83 9.47 -6.34
C SER A 68 -2.09 8.28 -6.97
N LEU A 69 -0.75 8.31 -6.92
CA LEU A 69 0.09 7.23 -7.44
C LEU A 69 -0.08 5.95 -6.63
N THR A 70 -0.05 6.03 -5.29
CA THR A 70 -0.26 4.85 -4.44
C THR A 70 -1.64 4.22 -4.68
N GLY A 71 -2.69 5.03 -4.79
CA GLY A 71 -4.03 4.54 -5.12
C GLY A 71 -4.13 3.92 -6.51
N PHE A 72 -3.50 4.54 -7.51
CA PHE A 72 -3.41 3.99 -8.86
C PHE A 72 -2.69 2.62 -8.86
N TYR A 73 -1.56 2.50 -8.14
CA TYR A 73 -0.85 1.22 -8.00
C TYR A 73 -1.72 0.14 -7.35
N GLY A 74 -2.47 0.48 -6.30
CA GLY A 74 -3.39 -0.46 -5.65
C GLY A 74 -4.47 -0.99 -6.60
N ILE A 75 -5.11 -0.09 -7.37
CA ILE A 75 -6.12 -0.49 -8.37
C ILE A 75 -5.50 -1.32 -9.50
N MET A 76 -4.34 -0.92 -10.01
CA MET A 76 -3.65 -1.65 -11.09
C MET A 76 -3.23 -3.06 -10.64
N LYS A 77 -2.80 -3.24 -9.39
CA LYS A 77 -2.48 -4.55 -8.81
C LYS A 77 -3.70 -5.46 -8.81
N GLU A 78 -4.84 -4.98 -8.35
CA GLU A 78 -6.08 -5.78 -8.32
C GLU A 78 -6.59 -6.12 -9.74
N ILE A 79 -6.49 -5.19 -10.69
CA ILE A 79 -6.81 -5.47 -12.10
C ILE A 79 -5.85 -6.51 -12.68
N PHE A 80 -4.57 -6.45 -12.33
CA PHE A 80 -3.57 -7.41 -12.78
C PHE A 80 -3.83 -8.80 -12.18
N ASP A 81 -4.11 -8.89 -10.89
CA ASP A 81 -4.42 -10.16 -10.22
C ASP A 81 -5.71 -10.79 -10.79
N ASP A 82 -6.73 -9.97 -11.06
CA ASP A 82 -7.98 -10.41 -11.70
C ASP A 82 -7.77 -10.97 -13.11
N LYS A 83 -7.03 -10.24 -13.96
CA LYS A 83 -6.86 -10.62 -15.37
C LYS A 83 -5.78 -11.68 -15.60
N VAL A 84 -4.70 -11.64 -14.84
CA VAL A 84 -3.50 -12.45 -15.09
C VAL A 84 -3.46 -13.67 -14.17
N LYS A 85 -3.70 -13.46 -12.87
CA LYS A 85 -3.70 -14.56 -11.89
C LYS A 85 -5.05 -15.26 -11.77
N LYS A 86 -6.09 -14.75 -12.45
CA LYS A 86 -7.48 -15.24 -12.38
C LYS A 86 -7.99 -15.30 -10.94
N GLN A 87 -7.49 -14.43 -10.08
CA GLN A 87 -8.00 -14.23 -8.73
C GLN A 87 -9.22 -13.31 -8.81
N HIS A 88 -10.07 -13.24 -7.79
CA HIS A 88 -11.17 -12.29 -7.80
C HIS A 88 -10.70 -10.91 -7.33
N PHE A 89 -11.14 -9.87 -8.03
CA PHE A 89 -10.95 -8.48 -7.62
C PHE A 89 -11.46 -8.25 -6.19
N SER A 90 -10.57 -7.82 -5.28
CA SER A 90 -10.88 -7.68 -3.86
C SER A 90 -11.10 -6.22 -3.46
N TYR A 91 -12.37 -5.85 -3.25
CA TYR A 91 -12.72 -4.52 -2.72
C TYR A 91 -12.16 -4.27 -1.31
N LYS A 92 -11.95 -5.34 -0.54
CA LYS A 92 -11.37 -5.28 0.81
C LYS A 92 -9.93 -4.78 0.73
N ASP A 93 -9.15 -5.31 -0.19
CA ASP A 93 -7.73 -4.96 -0.32
C ASP A 93 -7.54 -3.55 -0.86
N ILE A 94 -8.45 -3.10 -1.72
CA ILE A 94 -8.53 -1.67 -2.12
C ILE A 94 -8.82 -0.77 -0.94
N ALA A 95 -9.78 -1.13 -0.07
CA ALA A 95 -10.08 -0.36 1.11
C ALA A 95 -8.88 -0.29 2.07
N CYS A 96 -8.14 -1.39 2.24
CA CYS A 96 -6.91 -1.42 3.03
C CYS A 96 -5.79 -0.57 2.41
N ASN A 97 -5.60 -0.62 1.09
CA ASN A 97 -4.65 0.23 0.36
C ASN A 97 -4.98 1.73 0.53
N MET A 98 -6.27 2.08 0.45
CA MET A 98 -6.75 3.45 0.67
C MET A 98 -6.55 3.89 2.10
N ALA A 99 -6.84 3.03 3.09
CA ALA A 99 -6.66 3.35 4.50
C ALA A 99 -5.18 3.62 4.84
N GLY A 100 -4.24 2.80 4.33
CA GLY A 100 -2.81 2.99 4.55
C GLY A 100 -2.30 4.30 3.94
N SER A 101 -2.68 4.57 2.69
CA SER A 101 -2.33 5.81 1.98
C SER A 101 -2.92 7.05 2.66
N LEU A 102 -4.18 6.98 3.09
CA LEU A 102 -4.88 8.09 3.73
C LEU A 102 -4.30 8.40 5.10
N MET A 103 -3.99 7.39 5.91
CA MET A 103 -3.33 7.57 7.20
C MET A 103 -2.04 8.39 7.01
N MET A 104 -1.23 8.01 6.02
CA MET A 104 0.03 8.69 5.75
C MET A 104 -0.17 10.11 5.21
N PHE A 105 -1.17 10.32 4.37
CA PHE A 105 -1.56 11.64 3.90
C PHE A 105 -1.94 12.59 5.05
N LEU A 106 -2.60 12.08 6.08
CA LEU A 106 -2.99 12.86 7.27
C LEU A 106 -1.82 13.12 8.22
N ILE A 107 -0.89 12.17 8.37
CA ILE A 107 0.27 12.28 9.27
C ILE A 107 1.30 13.25 8.70
N TRP A 108 1.61 13.16 7.41
CA TRP A 108 2.63 14.00 6.78
C TRP A 108 2.07 15.37 6.39
N LYS A 109 2.55 16.40 7.09
CA LYS A 109 2.27 17.82 6.81
C LYS A 109 3.40 18.46 6.03
#